data_AF-A0A0A8LDC1-F1
#
_entry.id   AF-A0A0A8LDC1-F1
#
_cell.length_a   1.000
_cell.length_b   1.000
_cell.length_c   1.000
_cell.angle_alpha   90.00
_cell.angle_beta   90.00
_cell.angle_gamma   90.00
#
_symmetry.space_group_name_H-M   'P 1'
#
loop_
_entity.id
_entity.type
_entity.pdbx_description
1 polymer ?
#
loop_
_entity_poly.entity_id
_entity_poly.type
_entity_poly.pdbx_seq_one_letter_code
_entity_poly.pdbx_strand_id
1 'polypeptide(L)'
;MSFLTRNLLQWTSKRTFTGFSSFSPLRSLGSRLNRPLMQANPMQVTLQSQPQSNTPSVFGSLFDLTQRRWKSRGNTFQPSTFKRKRRVGFLARARSRTGQQILKRRKNKNRWYLTY
;
A
#
# COMPACT_ATOMS: atom_id res chain seq x y z
N MET A 1 63.44 36.87 10.08
CA MET A 1 62.56 37.72 10.89
C MET A 1 61.14 37.60 10.34
N SER A 2 60.24 37.12 11.21
CA SER A 2 58.78 37.24 11.18
C SER A 2 57.97 36.69 9.99
N PHE A 3 57.29 35.57 10.25
CA PHE A 3 56.11 35.10 9.52
C PHE A 3 54.90 35.95 9.92
N LEU A 4 54.28 36.66 8.97
CA LEU A 4 53.00 37.33 9.21
C LEU A 4 51.86 36.44 8.71
N THR A 5 51.27 35.72 9.64
CA THR A 5 50.02 34.99 9.51
C THR A 5 48.84 35.96 9.64
N ARG A 6 48.02 36.11 8.60
CA ARG A 6 46.67 36.70 8.71
C ARG A 6 45.71 36.10 7.69
N ASN A 7 44.82 35.24 8.16
CA ASN A 7 43.37 35.47 8.06
C ASN A 7 42.62 34.27 8.65
N LEU A 8 42.17 34.44 9.90
CA LEU A 8 41.14 33.61 10.48
C LEU A 8 39.80 34.07 9.88
N LEU A 9 39.44 33.52 8.73
CA LEU A 9 38.07 33.60 8.22
C LEU A 9 37.17 32.79 9.17
N GLN A 10 36.69 33.43 10.23
CA GLN A 10 35.69 32.86 11.12
C GLN A 10 34.33 32.86 10.40
N TRP A 11 34.01 31.73 9.78
CA TRP A 11 32.66 31.45 9.30
C TRP A 11 31.75 31.21 10.50
N THR A 12 31.14 32.27 11.03
CA THR A 12 30.03 32.11 11.97
C THR A 12 28.74 31.89 11.19
N SER A 13 28.44 30.63 10.86
CA SER A 13 27.09 30.26 10.42
C SER A 13 26.15 30.28 11.63
N LYS A 14 25.56 31.44 11.93
CA LYS A 14 24.36 31.51 12.78
C LYS A 14 23.17 30.92 11.99
N ARG A 15 23.07 29.59 11.97
CA ARG A 15 21.88 28.90 11.47
C ARG A 15 20.76 29.08 12.50
N THR A 16 19.88 30.05 12.25
CA THR A 16 18.59 30.16 12.92
C THR A 16 17.71 29.00 12.47
N PHE A 17 17.56 27.99 13.34
CA PHE A 17 16.56 26.94 13.17
C PHE A 17 15.17 27.56 13.38
N THR A 18 14.51 27.98 12.30
CA THR A 18 13.11 28.39 12.36
C THR A 18 12.24 27.14 12.52
N GLY A 19 11.69 27.00 13.72
CA GLY A 19 10.35 26.46 14.00
C GLY A 19 10.00 25.12 13.39
N PHE A 20 9.99 24.09 14.24
CA PHE A 20 9.11 22.94 14.02
C PHE A 20 7.67 23.45 13.91
N SER A 21 7.13 23.53 12.69
CA SER A 21 5.70 23.64 12.50
C SER A 21 5.08 22.34 13.00
N SER A 22 4.43 22.39 14.17
CA SER A 22 3.65 21.29 14.72
C SER A 22 2.59 20.85 13.73
N PHE A 23 2.89 19.81 12.95
CA PHE A 23 1.91 19.18 12.09
C PHE A 23 0.98 18.37 13.00
N SER A 24 -0.16 18.95 13.38
CA SER A 24 -1.20 18.28 14.16
C SER A 24 -2.24 17.67 13.22
N PRO A 25 -2.25 16.35 12.95
CA PRO A 25 -3.18 15.75 11.99
C PRO A 25 -4.58 15.48 12.58
N LEU A 26 -4.93 16.06 13.73
CA LEU A 26 -6.11 15.67 14.51
C LEU A 26 -7.21 16.76 14.61
N ARG A 27 -7.18 17.81 13.80
CA ARG A 27 -8.24 18.84 13.77
C ARG A 27 -9.28 18.63 12.66
N SER A 28 -9.84 17.42 12.60
CA SER A 28 -11.22 17.27 12.09
C SER A 28 -11.97 16.26 12.97
N LEU A 29 -12.18 16.68 14.22
CA LEU A 29 -13.32 16.21 15.00
C LEU A 29 -14.57 16.80 14.34
N GLY A 30 -15.62 16.02 14.18
CA GLY A 30 -16.97 16.57 14.05
C GLY A 30 -17.75 16.06 12.85
N SER A 31 -18.78 15.29 13.18
CA SER A 31 -19.94 14.96 12.34
C SER A 31 -19.66 14.09 11.11
N ARG A 32 -19.76 12.76 11.29
CA ARG A 32 -20.84 11.96 10.65
C ARG A 32 -21.18 10.76 11.56
N LEU A 33 -21.73 11.07 12.73
CA LEU A 33 -22.78 10.22 13.30
C LEU A 33 -23.97 10.39 12.36
N ASN A 34 -24.19 9.37 11.52
CA ASN A 34 -25.45 8.99 10.88
C ASN A 34 -25.08 7.93 9.84
N ARG A 35 -24.74 6.73 10.34
CA ARG A 35 -24.87 5.53 9.54
C ARG A 35 -26.37 5.21 9.57
N PRO A 36 -27.15 5.42 8.51
CA PRO A 36 -28.49 4.84 8.48
C PRO A 36 -28.28 3.33 8.64
N LEU A 37 -28.87 2.78 9.70
CA LEU A 37 -29.13 1.36 9.81
C LEU A 37 -29.92 1.03 8.55
N MET A 38 -29.26 0.42 7.57
CA MET A 38 -29.97 -0.19 6.44
C MET A 38 -30.88 -1.22 7.10
N GLN A 39 -32.15 -0.86 7.20
CA GLN A 39 -33.25 -1.75 7.49
C GLN A 39 -33.18 -2.81 6.40
N ALA A 40 -32.51 -3.92 6.70
CA ALA A 40 -32.58 -5.10 5.88
C ALA A 40 -34.03 -5.54 5.97
N ASN A 41 -34.84 -5.16 4.98
CA ASN A 41 -36.09 -5.84 4.73
C ASN A 41 -35.72 -7.32 4.61
N PRO A 42 -36.20 -8.21 5.50
CA PRO A 42 -36.21 -9.61 5.14
C PRO A 42 -37.19 -9.67 3.97
N MET A 43 -36.67 -9.63 2.74
CA MET A 43 -37.38 -10.21 1.63
C MET A 43 -37.64 -11.64 2.06
N GLN A 44 -38.86 -11.89 2.52
CA GLN A 44 -39.39 -13.21 2.73
C GLN A 44 -39.36 -13.85 1.36
N VAL A 45 -38.25 -14.55 1.07
CA VAL A 45 -38.19 -15.48 -0.03
C VAL A 45 -39.24 -16.53 0.32
N THR A 46 -40.42 -16.39 -0.27
CA THR A 46 -41.41 -17.45 -0.29
C THR A 46 -40.73 -18.57 -1.08
N LEU A 47 -40.05 -19.46 -0.37
CA LEU A 47 -39.63 -20.76 -0.87
C LEU A 47 -40.94 -21.50 -1.18
N GLN A 48 -41.48 -21.28 -2.38
CA GLN A 48 -42.38 -22.23 -2.99
C GLN A 48 -41.55 -23.50 -3.16
N SER A 49 -41.64 -24.39 -2.17
CA SER A 49 -41.22 -25.78 -2.28
C SER A 49 -42.15 -26.47 -3.26
N GLN A 50 -41.96 -26.19 -4.55
CA GLN A 50 -42.28 -27.16 -5.59
C GLN A 50 -41.37 -28.37 -5.32
N PRO A 51 -41.90 -29.57 -5.08
CA PRO A 51 -41.12 -30.79 -5.16
C PRO A 51 -40.81 -30.99 -6.64
N GLN A 52 -39.83 -30.25 -7.17
CA GLN A 52 -39.13 -30.72 -8.34
C GLN A 52 -38.49 -32.02 -7.91
N SER A 53 -38.98 -33.11 -8.49
CA SER A 53 -38.36 -34.41 -8.45
C SER A 53 -36.94 -34.22 -9.00
N ASN A 54 -36.02 -33.88 -8.10
CA ASN A 54 -34.60 -33.97 -8.28
C ASN A 54 -34.29 -35.46 -8.40
N THR A 55 -34.69 -36.11 -9.50
CA THR A 55 -34.06 -37.35 -9.92
C THR A 55 -32.61 -36.96 -10.15
N PRO A 56 -31.66 -37.37 -9.28
CA PRO A 56 -30.26 -37.08 -9.55
C PRO A 56 -29.96 -37.75 -10.89
N SER A 57 -29.71 -36.94 -11.93
CA SER A 57 -29.27 -37.48 -13.21
C SER A 57 -27.99 -38.26 -12.92
N VAL A 58 -28.10 -39.58 -12.97
CA VAL A 58 -27.00 -40.51 -12.69
C VAL A 58 -25.84 -40.28 -13.66
N PHE A 59 -26.16 -39.70 -14.82
CA PHE A 59 -25.18 -39.23 -15.80
C PHE A 59 -24.41 -37.98 -15.33
N GLY A 60 -25.05 -37.02 -14.65
CA GLY A 60 -24.39 -35.80 -14.17
C GLY A 60 -23.41 -36.04 -13.02
N SER A 61 -23.71 -37.00 -12.14
CA SER A 61 -22.87 -37.33 -10.98
C SER A 61 -21.57 -38.06 -11.33
N LEU A 62 -21.49 -38.75 -12.47
CA LEU A 62 -20.24 -39.37 -12.94
C LEU A 62 -19.23 -38.33 -13.45
N PHE A 63 -19.69 -37.22 -14.04
CA PHE A 63 -18.80 -36.16 -14.55
C PHE A 63 -18.29 -35.22 -13.45
N ASP A 64 -19.07 -34.97 -12.39
CA ASP A 64 -18.67 -34.06 -11.31
C ASP A 64 -17.55 -34.63 -10.42
N LEU A 65 -17.41 -35.97 -10.36
CA LEU A 65 -16.29 -36.65 -9.68
C LEU A 65 -14.94 -36.44 -10.37
N THR A 66 -14.93 -35.98 -11.63
CA THR A 66 -13.71 -35.73 -12.41
C THR A 66 -13.38 -34.25 -12.58
N GLN A 67 -14.28 -33.33 -12.19
CA GLN A 67 -14.12 -31.91 -12.48
C GLN A 67 -13.14 -31.22 -11.50
N ARG A 68 -11.84 -31.25 -11.83
CA ARG A 68 -10.82 -30.49 -11.10
C ARG A 68 -10.92 -28.99 -11.41
N ARG A 69 -11.58 -28.23 -10.53
CA ARG A 69 -11.69 -26.77 -10.65
C ARG A 69 -10.38 -26.08 -10.20
N TRP A 70 -9.72 -25.39 -11.11
CA TRP A 70 -8.53 -24.58 -10.82
C TRP A 70 -8.91 -23.25 -10.16
N LYS A 71 -8.06 -22.72 -9.28
CA LYS A 71 -8.25 -21.36 -8.73
C LYS A 71 -8.01 -20.33 -9.83
N SER A 72 -8.91 -19.36 -9.92
CA SER A 72 -8.70 -18.18 -10.78
C SER A 72 -7.44 -17.43 -10.34
N ARG A 73 -6.61 -17.05 -11.32
CA ARG A 73 -5.41 -16.23 -11.14
C ARG A 73 -5.73 -14.80 -11.57
N GLY A 74 -4.99 -13.81 -11.07
CA GLY A 74 -5.12 -12.42 -11.52
C GLY A 74 -5.32 -11.39 -10.40
N ASN A 75 -5.54 -11.82 -9.17
CA ASN A 75 -5.66 -10.92 -8.01
C ASN A 75 -4.34 -10.74 -7.22
N THR A 76 -3.18 -11.03 -7.83
CA THR A 76 -1.87 -10.99 -7.15
C THR A 76 -1.50 -9.59 -6.68
N PHE A 77 -1.85 -8.56 -7.44
CA PHE A 77 -1.63 -7.18 -7.04
C PHE A 77 -2.82 -6.66 -6.23
N GLN A 78 -2.65 -6.63 -4.91
CA GLN A 78 -3.57 -5.95 -3.99
C GLN A 78 -2.90 -4.66 -3.48
N PRO A 79 -3.42 -3.48 -3.85
CA PRO A 79 -2.74 -2.22 -3.60
C PRO A 79 -2.72 -1.90 -2.11
N SER A 80 -1.53 -1.67 -1.56
CA SER A 80 -1.37 -1.18 -0.19
C SER A 80 -0.15 -0.27 -0.07
N THR A 81 -0.40 1.00 0.25
CA THR A 81 0.66 2.03 0.29
C THR A 81 1.73 1.69 1.33
N PHE A 82 1.31 1.22 2.50
CA PHE A 82 2.23 0.82 3.56
C PHE A 82 3.19 -0.30 3.14
N LYS A 83 2.66 -1.40 2.56
CA LYS A 83 3.52 -2.49 2.05
C LYS A 83 4.44 -1.99 0.94
N ARG A 84 3.92 -1.19 0.00
CA ARG A 84 4.70 -0.59 -1.09
C ARG A 84 5.88 0.23 -0.56
N LYS A 85 5.64 1.18 0.35
CA LYS A 85 6.69 2.06 0.89
C LYS A 85 7.70 1.32 1.77
N ARG A 86 7.27 0.30 2.54
CA ARG A 86 8.18 -0.53 3.36
C ARG A 86 9.03 -1.50 2.54
N ARG A 87 8.49 -2.10 1.47
CA ARG A 87 9.21 -3.12 0.69
C ARG A 87 10.12 -2.52 -0.39
N VAL A 88 9.64 -1.49 -1.07
CA VAL A 88 10.27 -0.99 -2.31
C VAL A 88 10.41 0.54 -2.37
N GLY A 89 10.11 1.25 -1.28
CA GLY A 89 10.31 2.70 -1.18
C GLY A 89 11.76 3.12 -1.01
N PHE A 90 12.00 4.43 -1.06
CA PHE A 90 13.35 5.01 -1.05
C PHE A 90 14.16 4.63 0.19
N LEU A 91 13.59 4.83 1.39
CA LEU A 91 14.26 4.49 2.65
C LEU A 91 14.60 3.00 2.75
N ALA A 92 13.72 2.13 2.25
CA ALA A 92 13.96 0.69 2.22
C ALA A 92 15.14 0.31 1.33
N ARG A 93 15.33 1.03 0.21
CA ARG A 93 16.48 0.84 -0.69
C ARG A 93 17.75 1.49 -0.17
N ALA A 94 17.66 2.67 0.44
CA ALA A 94 18.83 3.38 0.97
C ALA A 94 19.48 2.66 2.16
N ARG A 95 18.71 1.86 2.92
CA ARG A 95 19.21 1.16 4.12
C ARG A 95 20.21 0.04 3.83
N SER A 96 20.04 -0.72 2.74
CA SER A 96 20.88 -1.91 2.44
C SER A 96 21.90 -1.63 1.35
N ARG A 97 23.06 -2.31 1.39
CA ARG A 97 24.10 -2.19 0.34
C ARG A 97 23.56 -2.49 -1.06
N THR A 98 22.76 -3.56 -1.19
CA THR A 98 22.13 -3.95 -2.46
C THR A 98 21.13 -2.91 -2.94
N GLY A 99 20.32 -2.35 -2.03
CA GLY A 99 19.38 -1.30 -2.36
C GLY A 99 20.07 -0.01 -2.82
N GLN A 100 21.17 0.37 -2.18
CA GLN A 100 21.99 1.52 -2.60
C GLN A 100 22.57 1.33 -4.01
N GLN A 101 23.05 0.13 -4.35
CA GLN A 101 23.51 -0.18 -5.71
C GLN A 101 22.38 -0.08 -6.74
N ILE A 102 21.16 -0.51 -6.39
CA ILE A 102 19.98 -0.32 -7.27
C ILE A 102 19.75 1.16 -7.52
N LEU A 103 19.78 2.00 -6.47
CA LEU A 103 19.61 3.45 -6.61
C LEU A 103 20.69 4.05 -7.51
N LYS A 104 21.97 3.70 -7.30
CA LYS A 104 23.10 4.14 -8.15
C LYS A 104 22.86 3.76 -9.61
N ARG A 105 22.50 2.51 -9.90
CA ARG A 105 22.23 2.03 -11.25
C ARG A 105 21.06 2.77 -11.91
N ARG A 106 19.99 3.03 -11.16
CA ARG A 106 18.82 3.76 -11.66
C ARG A 106 19.14 5.23 -11.95
N LYS A 107 19.96 5.87 -11.11
CA LYS A 107 20.47 7.22 -11.34
C LYS A 107 21.37 7.27 -12.57
N ASN A 108 22.30 6.33 -12.72
CA ASN A 108 23.17 6.25 -13.90
C ASN A 108 22.39 5.99 -15.20
N LYS A 109 21.26 5.28 -15.12
CA LYS A 109 20.34 5.10 -16.25
C LYS A 109 19.44 6.32 -16.52
N ASN A 110 19.56 7.39 -15.73
CA ASN A 110 18.75 8.61 -15.83
C ASN A 110 17.23 8.34 -15.69
N ARG A 111 16.84 7.42 -14.79
CA ARG A 111 15.41 7.21 -14.47
C ARG A 111 14.88 8.42 -13.69
N TRP A 112 13.78 9.00 -14.15
CA TRP A 112 13.10 10.11 -13.47
C TRP A 112 12.66 9.74 -12.04
N TYR A 113 12.20 8.51 -11.84
CA TYR A 113 11.84 7.97 -10.53
C TYR A 113 12.78 6.86 -10.12
N LEU A 114 13.45 7.05 -8.98
CA LEU A 114 14.37 6.05 -8.44
C LEU A 114 13.64 4.93 -7.69
N THR A 115 12.54 5.24 -6.98
CA THR A 115 11.69 4.26 -6.28
C THR A 115 10.23 4.69 -6.28
N TYR A 116 9.37 3.89 -5.63
CA TYR A 116 8.01 4.25 -5.25
C TYR A 116 7.95 5.24 -4.08
#